data_AF-A0A0P7XQS8-F1
#
_entry.id   AF-A0A0P7XQS8-F1
#
_cell.length_a   1.000
_cell.length_b   1.000
_cell.length_c   1.000
_cell.angle_alpha   90.00
_cell.angle_beta   90.00
_cell.angle_gamma   90.00
#
_symmetry.space_group_name_H-M   'P 1'
#
loop_
_entity.id
_entity.type
_entity.pdbx_description
1 polymer ?
#
loop_
_entity_poly.entity_id
_entity_poly.type
_entity_poly.pdbx_seq_one_letter_code
_entity_poly.pdbx_strand_id
1 'polypeptide(L)'
;MAEICDFQSLLTGLMYYRPDDPIEYLENCLKKVRELGGTEKVRWDTFVGQEKKSLPPLNGGQSRRSFFRNDSPSFPYRRYDRLPPIHQFSIESDSDLSETAELIEEYEVFDPSRPRPKVILIIGGPGSGKGTQSLKIAERYGFQYVSVGELLRKKMIHNATSNRKWSLIARIITNGELAPQETTITEIKQKIMKIPDASGIVIDGFPRDVGQALSFEDQICTPDLVVFLACSNQRLKERLEKRAEQQGRPDDNPKATERRLANFKQNAIPLVKYFQEKGLIVTTG
;
A
#
# COMPACT_ATOMS: atom_id res chain seq x y z
N MET A 1 -21.55 9.46 -4.62
CA MET A 1 -20.77 9.26 -5.87
C MET A 1 -20.59 10.58 -6.63
N ALA A 2 -21.62 11.43 -6.73
CA ALA A 2 -21.52 12.74 -7.39
C ALA A 2 -20.57 13.73 -6.68
N GLU A 3 -20.60 13.83 -5.33
CA GLU A 3 -19.74 14.75 -4.57
C GLU A 3 -18.23 14.45 -4.67
N ILE A 4 -17.86 13.17 -4.85
CA ILE A 4 -16.45 12.75 -4.94
C ILE A 4 -15.86 13.13 -6.30
N CYS A 5 -16.68 13.12 -7.37
CA CYS A 5 -16.27 13.45 -8.72
C CYS A 5 -16.01 14.96 -8.88
N ASP A 6 -16.79 15.78 -8.16
CA ASP A 6 -16.67 17.25 -8.16
C ASP A 6 -15.29 17.68 -7.63
N PHE A 7 -14.93 17.27 -6.42
CA PHE A 7 -13.67 17.68 -5.79
C PHE A 7 -12.43 17.22 -6.57
N GLN A 8 -12.43 16.00 -7.12
CA GLN A 8 -11.32 15.49 -7.91
C GLN A 8 -11.11 16.26 -9.21
N SER A 9 -12.19 16.68 -9.87
CA SER A 9 -12.11 17.46 -11.12
C SER A 9 -11.51 18.85 -10.90
N LEU A 10 -11.88 19.51 -9.80
CA LEU A 10 -11.39 20.83 -9.41
C LEU A 10 -9.88 20.81 -9.10
N LEU A 11 -9.44 19.84 -8.29
CA LEU A 11 -8.02 19.66 -7.98
C LEU A 11 -7.19 19.35 -9.23
N THR A 12 -7.73 18.54 -10.14
CA THR A 12 -7.05 18.20 -11.39
C THR A 12 -6.84 19.46 -12.26
N GLY A 13 -7.85 20.31 -12.37
CA GLY A 13 -7.73 21.60 -13.07
C GLY A 13 -6.70 22.53 -12.44
N LEU A 14 -6.70 22.67 -11.11
CA LEU A 14 -5.72 23.48 -10.37
C LEU A 14 -4.28 23.02 -10.62
N MET A 15 -4.05 21.71 -10.53
CA MET A 15 -2.72 21.13 -10.75
C MET A 15 -2.25 21.27 -12.20
N TYR A 16 -3.18 21.19 -13.16
CA TYR A 16 -2.89 21.27 -14.59
C TYR A 16 -2.54 22.70 -15.02
N TYR A 17 -3.35 23.69 -14.63
CA TYR A 17 -3.17 25.08 -15.07
C TYR A 17 -2.25 25.91 -14.18
N ARG A 18 -2.13 25.56 -12.89
CA ARG A 18 -1.38 26.34 -11.88
C ARG A 18 -1.66 27.85 -11.98
N PRO A 19 -2.93 28.26 -11.84
CA PRO A 19 -3.32 29.66 -11.97
C PRO A 19 -2.64 30.52 -10.89
N ASP A 20 -2.37 31.77 -11.22
CA ASP A 20 -1.79 32.74 -10.28
C ASP A 20 -2.73 33.06 -9.11
N ASP A 21 -4.06 33.01 -9.34
CA ASP A 21 -5.10 33.05 -8.32
C ASP A 21 -5.88 31.72 -8.26
N PRO A 22 -5.54 30.84 -7.30
CA PRO A 22 -6.23 29.56 -7.13
C PRO A 22 -7.69 29.69 -6.66
N ILE A 23 -8.03 30.75 -5.92
CA ILE A 23 -9.37 30.92 -5.34
C ILE A 23 -10.34 31.36 -6.43
N GLU A 24 -9.97 32.38 -7.21
CA GLU A 24 -10.76 32.85 -8.34
C GLU A 24 -10.98 31.72 -9.36
N TYR A 25 -9.95 30.91 -9.61
CA TYR A 25 -10.06 29.74 -10.48
C TYR A 25 -11.10 28.73 -9.97
N LEU A 26 -11.08 28.41 -8.68
CA LEU A 26 -12.06 27.49 -8.08
C LEU A 26 -13.48 28.05 -8.13
N GLU A 27 -13.68 29.34 -7.87
CA GLU A 27 -14.99 29.99 -7.98
C GLU A 27 -15.56 29.89 -9.40
N ASN A 28 -14.73 30.12 -10.41
CA ASN A 28 -15.12 30.00 -11.81
C ASN A 28 -15.44 28.56 -12.20
N CYS A 29 -14.70 27.59 -11.67
CA CYS A 29 -15.03 26.18 -11.87
C CYS A 29 -16.39 25.82 -11.25
N LEU A 30 -16.69 26.27 -10.03
CA LEU A 30 -17.98 26.04 -9.37
C LEU A 30 -19.15 26.69 -10.12
N LYS A 31 -18.97 27.88 -10.69
CA LYS A 31 -19.97 28.50 -11.59
C LYS A 31 -20.25 27.60 -12.80
N LYS A 32 -19.20 27.08 -13.44
CA LYS A 32 -19.31 26.18 -14.59
C LYS A 32 -19.99 24.84 -14.24
N VAL A 33 -19.79 24.30 -13.03
CA VAL A 33 -20.54 23.11 -12.55
C VAL A 33 -22.05 23.39 -12.51
N ARG A 34 -22.45 24.58 -12.02
CA ARG A 34 -23.86 24.97 -11.97
C ARG A 34 -24.46 25.12 -13.37
N GLU A 35 -23.72 25.71 -14.29
CA GLU A 35 -24.14 25.87 -15.69
C GLU A 35 -24.27 24.52 -16.43
N LEU A 36 -23.42 23.55 -16.10
CA LEU A 36 -23.48 22.19 -16.65
C LEU A 36 -24.67 21.38 -16.11
N GLY A 37 -25.42 21.90 -15.14
CA GLY A 37 -26.62 21.28 -14.60
C GLY A 37 -26.39 20.40 -13.38
N GLY A 38 -25.29 20.55 -12.66
CA GLY A 38 -25.03 19.84 -11.39
C GLY A 38 -23.78 18.97 -11.39
N THR A 39 -23.40 18.48 -10.20
CA THR A 39 -22.16 17.71 -9.98
C THR A 39 -22.18 16.36 -10.68
N GLU A 40 -23.35 15.80 -10.98
CA GLU A 40 -23.55 14.57 -11.73
C GLU A 40 -23.18 14.68 -13.21
N LYS A 41 -23.04 15.90 -13.74
CA LYS A 41 -22.63 16.16 -15.13
C LYS A 41 -21.12 16.38 -15.26
N VAL A 42 -20.41 16.47 -14.14
CA VAL A 42 -18.97 16.72 -14.08
C VAL A 42 -18.21 15.40 -14.13
N ARG A 43 -17.21 15.34 -15.01
CA ARG A 43 -16.20 14.27 -15.09
C ARG A 43 -14.85 14.77 -14.56
N TRP A 44 -13.94 13.86 -14.27
CA TRP A 44 -12.61 14.16 -13.74
C TRP A 44 -11.78 15.15 -14.59
N ASP A 45 -12.02 15.20 -15.90
CA ASP A 45 -11.29 16.01 -16.89
C ASP A 45 -12.01 17.30 -17.30
N THR A 46 -13.16 17.62 -16.70
CA THR A 46 -14.04 18.73 -17.11
C THR A 46 -13.32 20.10 -17.13
N PHE A 47 -12.32 20.27 -16.27
CA PHE A 47 -11.53 21.48 -16.12
C PHE A 47 -10.11 21.35 -16.69
N VAL A 48 -9.85 20.38 -17.56
CA VAL A 48 -8.58 20.23 -18.28
C VAL A 48 -8.83 20.58 -19.75
N GLY A 49 -7.99 21.43 -20.32
CA GLY A 49 -8.11 21.83 -21.73
C GLY A 49 -7.83 20.65 -22.66
N GLN A 50 -8.54 20.57 -23.79
CA GLN A 50 -8.26 19.56 -24.82
C GLN A 50 -7.04 19.89 -25.70
N GLU A 51 -6.29 20.94 -25.37
CA GLU A 51 -5.11 21.33 -26.12
C GLU A 51 -3.97 20.32 -25.88
N LYS A 52 -3.65 19.55 -26.94
CA LYS A 52 -2.47 18.70 -26.98
C LYS A 52 -1.22 19.58 -27.05
N LYS A 53 -0.63 19.94 -25.92
CA LYS A 53 0.76 20.41 -25.90
C LYS A 53 1.66 19.26 -26.34
N SER A 54 2.38 19.45 -27.46
CA SER A 54 3.39 18.50 -27.92
C SER A 54 4.51 18.39 -26.88
N LEU A 55 4.97 17.16 -26.65
CA LEU A 55 6.09 16.91 -25.74
C LEU A 55 7.36 17.59 -26.28
N PRO A 56 8.20 18.18 -25.41
CA PRO A 56 9.48 18.71 -25.83
C PRO A 56 10.39 17.58 -26.37
N PRO A 57 11.21 17.84 -27.40
CA PRO A 57 12.06 16.81 -27.98
C PRO A 57 13.13 16.37 -26.99
N LEU A 58 13.34 15.05 -26.88
CA LEU A 58 14.43 14.46 -26.12
C LEU A 58 15.73 14.62 -26.90
N ASN A 59 16.47 15.70 -26.67
CA ASN A 59 17.83 15.81 -27.18
C ASN A 59 18.76 14.89 -26.37
N GLY A 60 19.25 13.86 -27.05
CA GLY A 60 20.31 12.99 -26.56
C GLY A 60 21.68 13.66 -26.60
N GLY A 61 22.42 13.50 -25.50
CA GLY A 61 23.88 13.53 -25.47
C GLY A 61 24.55 14.90 -25.28
N GLN A 62 25.17 15.11 -24.12
CA GLN A 62 26.64 15.31 -24.02
C GLN A 62 27.13 15.35 -22.55
N SER A 63 28.08 14.45 -22.30
CA SER A 63 29.29 14.54 -21.46
C SER A 63 29.31 15.15 -20.05
N ARG A 64 29.81 14.31 -19.14
CA ARG A 64 30.61 14.65 -17.96
C ARG A 64 31.47 15.92 -18.15
N ARG A 65 31.32 16.89 -17.25
CA ARG A 65 32.43 17.76 -16.82
C ARG A 65 32.36 18.04 -15.32
N SER A 66 33.46 17.71 -14.65
CA SER A 66 33.90 18.22 -13.36
C SER A 66 34.09 19.74 -13.42
N PHE A 67 33.65 20.46 -12.39
CA PHE A 67 34.08 21.84 -12.16
C PHE A 67 34.33 22.07 -10.66
N PHE A 68 35.61 22.23 -10.33
CA PHE A 68 36.04 23.00 -9.16
C PHE A 68 36.04 24.50 -9.51
N ARG A 69 35.80 25.28 -8.45
CA ARG A 69 36.09 26.70 -8.18
C ARG A 69 35.07 27.79 -8.55
N ASN A 70 34.59 28.37 -7.44
CA ASN A 70 34.53 29.80 -7.08
C ASN A 70 34.11 30.80 -8.16
N ASP A 71 32.90 31.33 -8.00
CA ASP A 71 32.71 32.76 -7.73
C ASP A 71 31.39 32.98 -6.97
N SER A 72 31.43 33.78 -5.92
CA SER A 72 30.27 34.18 -5.13
C SER A 72 29.65 35.46 -5.68
N PRO A 73 28.32 35.60 -5.63
CA PRO A 73 27.70 36.88 -5.29
C PRO A 73 26.91 36.77 -3.98
N SER A 74 27.08 37.83 -3.20
CA SER A 74 26.54 38.08 -1.86
C SER A 74 25.02 37.94 -1.75
N PHE A 75 24.57 37.09 -0.82
CA PHE A 75 23.25 37.18 -0.19
C PHE A 75 23.44 37.27 1.34
N PRO A 76 22.68 38.13 2.05
CA PRO A 76 22.93 38.43 3.45
C PRO A 76 22.37 37.29 4.32
N TYR A 77 23.19 36.30 4.63
CA TYR A 77 22.91 35.44 5.77
C TYR A 77 23.22 36.21 7.05
N ARG A 78 22.21 36.36 7.92
CA ARG A 78 22.43 36.70 9.33
C ARG A 78 23.49 35.75 9.90
N ARG A 79 24.57 36.31 10.47
CA ARG A 79 25.45 35.58 11.38
C ARG A 79 24.58 35.05 12.52
N TYR A 80 24.44 33.74 12.62
CA TYR A 80 24.15 33.14 13.91
C TYR A 80 25.47 33.05 14.67
N ASP A 81 25.53 33.68 15.84
CA ASP A 81 26.60 33.46 16.80
C ASP A 81 26.65 31.98 17.16
N ARG A 82 27.87 31.44 17.33
CA ARG A 82 28.06 30.06 17.79
C ARG A 82 27.31 29.89 19.10
N LEU A 83 26.40 28.91 19.14
CA LEU A 83 25.76 28.50 20.38
C LEU A 83 26.85 28.07 21.39
N PRO A 84 26.69 28.41 22.68
CA PRO A 84 27.62 28.00 23.71
C PRO A 84 27.68 26.46 23.81
N PRO A 85 28.79 25.90 24.33
CA PRO A 85 28.89 24.46 24.55
C PRO A 85 27.71 23.99 25.40
N ILE A 86 26.97 23.01 24.91
CA ILE A 86 25.89 22.40 25.67
C ILE A 86 26.54 21.72 26.88
N HIS A 87 26.28 22.25 28.08
CA HIS A 87 26.58 21.55 29.31
C HIS A 87 25.86 20.21 29.28
N GLN A 88 26.62 19.16 29.51
CA GLN A 88 26.20 17.78 29.61
C GLN A 88 25.04 17.67 30.61
N PHE A 89 23.81 17.69 30.11
CA PHE A 89 22.66 17.32 30.92
C PHE A 89 22.79 15.83 31.18
N SER A 90 22.96 15.48 32.45
CA SER A 90 22.91 14.11 32.94
C SER A 90 21.63 13.47 32.43
N ILE A 91 21.77 12.55 31.48
CA ILE A 91 20.72 11.60 31.13
C ILE A 91 20.64 10.67 32.33
N GLU A 92 19.71 10.92 33.24
CA GLU A 92 19.28 9.88 34.16
C GLU A 92 18.83 8.68 33.32
N SER A 93 19.42 7.55 33.63
CA SER A 93 19.29 6.31 32.88
C SER A 93 17.85 5.82 32.88
N ASP A 94 17.16 5.97 31.76
CA ASP A 94 15.96 5.19 31.46
C ASP A 94 16.39 3.73 31.23
N SER A 95 16.49 3.00 32.33
CA SER A 95 16.84 1.59 32.41
C SER A 95 15.71 0.64 31.99
N ASP A 96 14.88 1.03 31.01
CA ASP A 96 13.78 0.21 30.48
C ASP A 96 13.70 0.20 28.93
N LEU A 97 14.74 0.67 28.24
CA LEU A 97 14.91 0.45 26.79
C LEU A 97 15.78 -0.80 26.54
N SER A 98 15.32 -1.93 27.06
CA SER A 98 15.84 -3.26 26.70
C SER A 98 14.81 -4.09 25.92
N GLU A 99 13.81 -3.45 25.31
CA GLU A 99 13.14 -4.07 24.17
C GLU A 99 14.08 -3.96 22.98
N THR A 100 14.83 -5.04 22.75
CA THR A 100 15.58 -5.35 21.55
C THR A 100 15.19 -4.46 20.37
N ALA A 101 16.01 -3.46 20.07
CA ALA A 101 16.13 -2.99 18.70
C ALA A 101 16.61 -4.23 17.93
N GLU A 102 15.66 -5.03 17.45
CA GLU A 102 15.91 -6.08 16.48
C GLU A 102 16.65 -5.38 15.35
N LEU A 103 17.98 -5.53 15.33
CA LEU A 103 18.78 -5.24 14.16
C LEU A 103 18.02 -5.85 13.00
N ILE A 104 17.68 -5.03 12.01
CA ILE A 104 17.13 -5.54 10.75
C ILE A 104 18.27 -6.32 10.13
N GLU A 105 18.44 -7.58 10.54
CA GLU A 105 19.30 -8.53 9.86
C GLU A 105 18.69 -8.63 8.45
N GLU A 106 19.47 -8.20 7.45
CA GLU A 106 19.16 -8.43 6.06
C GLU A 106 19.22 -9.94 5.81
N TYR A 107 18.12 -10.63 6.10
CA TYR A 107 18.00 -12.04 5.80
C TYR A 107 17.77 -12.23 4.31
N GLU A 108 18.57 -13.09 3.69
CA GLU A 108 18.22 -13.68 2.40
C GLU A 108 16.97 -14.54 2.59
N VAL A 109 15.85 -14.12 1.99
CA VAL A 109 14.56 -14.81 2.12
C VAL A 109 14.58 -16.18 1.42
N PHE A 110 15.39 -16.30 0.37
CA PHE A 110 15.58 -17.51 -0.41
C PHE A 110 17.07 -17.87 -0.46
N ASP A 111 17.38 -19.15 -0.29
CA ASP A 111 18.73 -19.68 -0.43
C ASP A 111 19.19 -19.55 -1.90
N PRO A 112 20.26 -18.76 -2.19
CA PRO A 112 20.72 -18.53 -3.56
C PRO A 112 21.32 -19.78 -4.21
N SER A 113 21.66 -20.81 -3.43
CA SER A 113 22.16 -22.09 -3.95
C SER A 113 21.05 -22.99 -4.52
N ARG A 114 19.78 -22.60 -4.34
CA ARG A 114 18.61 -23.38 -4.76
C ARG A 114 17.76 -22.61 -5.77
N PRO A 115 17.02 -23.31 -6.64
CA PRO A 115 16.00 -22.65 -7.46
C PRO A 115 14.95 -21.99 -6.56
N ARG A 116 14.64 -20.71 -6.79
CA ARG A 116 13.60 -20.04 -6.01
C ARG A 116 12.24 -20.73 -6.20
N PRO A 117 11.40 -20.82 -5.15
CA PRO A 117 10.03 -21.29 -5.30
C PRO A 117 9.24 -20.42 -6.27
N LYS A 118 8.22 -21.01 -6.88
CA LYS A 118 7.18 -20.25 -7.58
C LYS A 118 6.32 -19.49 -6.58
N VAL A 119 6.16 -18.19 -6.75
CA VAL A 119 5.39 -17.34 -5.83
C VAL A 119 4.15 -16.82 -6.54
N ILE A 120 2.98 -17.21 -6.03
CA ILE A 120 1.67 -16.78 -6.52
C ILE A 120 1.00 -15.93 -5.46
N LEU A 121 0.59 -14.72 -5.82
CA LEU A 121 -0.16 -13.81 -4.93
C LEU A 121 -1.64 -13.87 -5.28
N ILE A 122 -2.51 -14.00 -4.28
CA ILE A 122 -3.96 -14.04 -4.46
C ILE A 122 -4.58 -12.77 -3.88
N ILE A 123 -5.05 -11.90 -4.78
CA ILE A 123 -5.70 -10.63 -4.44
C ILE A 123 -7.21 -10.70 -4.67
N GLY A 124 -7.97 -9.98 -3.85
CA GLY A 124 -9.43 -9.97 -3.94
C GLY A 124 -10.11 -9.46 -2.68
N GLY A 125 -11.36 -9.00 -2.85
CA GLY A 125 -12.12 -8.37 -1.78
C GLY A 125 -12.31 -9.26 -0.54
N PRO A 126 -12.55 -8.68 0.64
CA PRO A 126 -12.98 -9.46 1.80
C PRO A 126 -14.29 -10.20 1.44
N GLY A 127 -14.34 -11.52 1.63
CA GLY A 127 -15.50 -12.33 1.22
C GLY A 127 -15.46 -12.89 -0.21
N SER A 128 -14.47 -12.53 -1.04
CA SER A 128 -14.33 -13.03 -2.43
C SER A 128 -14.17 -14.55 -2.56
N GLY A 129 -13.73 -15.23 -1.49
CA GLY A 129 -13.42 -16.66 -1.51
C GLY A 129 -11.94 -16.96 -1.79
N LYS A 130 -11.07 -15.95 -1.73
CA LYS A 130 -9.62 -16.10 -1.94
C LYS A 130 -8.96 -17.20 -1.11
N GLY A 131 -9.25 -17.32 0.19
CA GLY A 131 -8.71 -18.42 1.00
C GLY A 131 -9.08 -19.80 0.45
N THR A 132 -10.33 -20.00 0.04
CA THR A 132 -10.78 -21.27 -0.56
C THR A 132 -10.07 -21.58 -1.87
N GLN A 133 -9.92 -20.60 -2.76
CA GLN A 133 -9.24 -20.81 -4.04
C GLN A 133 -7.73 -20.99 -3.85
N SER A 134 -7.13 -20.24 -2.93
CA SER A 134 -5.71 -20.34 -2.61
C SER A 134 -5.33 -21.72 -2.09
N LEU A 135 -6.16 -22.30 -1.20
CA LEU A 135 -5.98 -23.68 -0.72
C LEU A 135 -6.07 -24.68 -1.88
N LYS A 136 -7.09 -24.56 -2.74
CA LYS A 136 -7.24 -25.45 -3.91
C LYS A 136 -6.06 -25.36 -4.88
N ILE A 137 -5.53 -24.16 -5.11
CA ILE A 137 -4.34 -23.96 -5.95
C ILE A 137 -3.13 -24.62 -5.29
N ALA A 138 -2.92 -24.37 -3.99
CA ALA A 138 -1.81 -24.93 -3.24
C ALA A 138 -1.84 -26.47 -3.26
N GLU A 139 -2.98 -27.08 -2.94
CA GLU A 139 -3.18 -28.53 -2.97
C GLU A 139 -2.93 -29.12 -4.36
N ARG A 140 -3.48 -28.50 -5.40
CA ARG A 140 -3.38 -29.00 -6.78
C ARG A 140 -1.94 -29.03 -7.30
N TYR A 141 -1.10 -28.08 -6.90
CA TYR A 141 0.28 -27.97 -7.37
C TYR A 141 1.33 -28.40 -6.33
N GLY A 142 0.90 -28.87 -5.16
CA GLY A 142 1.81 -29.23 -4.07
C GLY A 142 2.57 -28.02 -3.49
N PHE A 143 1.99 -26.82 -3.56
CA PHE A 143 2.60 -25.59 -3.07
C PHE A 143 2.25 -25.34 -1.60
N GLN A 144 3.07 -24.54 -0.93
CA GLN A 144 2.81 -24.10 0.44
C GLN A 144 1.78 -22.96 0.46
N TYR A 145 0.73 -23.11 1.27
CA TYR A 145 -0.28 -22.08 1.47
C TYR A 145 0.09 -21.16 2.63
N VAL A 146 0.06 -19.83 2.38
CA VAL A 146 0.32 -18.81 3.38
C VAL A 146 -0.82 -17.80 3.41
N SER A 147 -1.65 -17.82 4.47
CA SER A 147 -2.65 -16.78 4.70
C SER A 147 -2.09 -15.66 5.56
N VAL A 148 -1.88 -14.48 4.97
CA VAL A 148 -1.31 -13.33 5.69
C VAL A 148 -2.24 -12.86 6.81
N GLY A 149 -3.55 -12.89 6.56
CA GLY A 149 -4.52 -12.54 7.59
C GLY A 149 -4.49 -13.50 8.79
N GLU A 150 -4.27 -14.79 8.56
CA GLU A 150 -4.19 -15.79 9.64
C GLU A 150 -2.88 -15.66 10.41
N LEU A 151 -1.77 -15.42 9.69
CA LEU A 151 -0.45 -15.17 10.28
C LEU A 151 -0.50 -14.01 11.28
N LEU A 152 -1.08 -12.87 10.87
CA LEU A 152 -1.24 -11.70 11.75
C LEU A 152 -2.20 -11.96 12.92
N ARG A 153 -3.31 -12.69 12.69
CA ARG A 153 -4.25 -13.07 13.76
C ARG A 153 -3.63 -14.01 14.79
N LYS A 154 -2.77 -14.95 14.37
CA LYS A 154 -2.03 -15.80 15.30
C LYS A 154 -1.04 -14.98 16.12
N LYS A 155 -0.28 -14.09 15.48
CA LYS A 155 0.69 -13.22 16.18
C LYS A 155 0.03 -12.27 17.18
N MET A 156 -1.13 -11.68 16.87
CA MET A 156 -1.86 -10.87 17.87
C MET A 156 -2.31 -11.71 19.06
N ILE A 157 -2.83 -12.92 18.86
CA ILE A 157 -3.33 -13.76 19.96
C ILE A 157 -2.18 -14.14 20.89
N HIS A 158 -1.00 -14.45 20.34
CA HIS A 158 0.16 -14.84 21.13
C HIS A 158 0.88 -13.68 21.82
N ASN A 159 0.91 -12.49 21.22
CA ASN A 159 1.78 -11.39 21.67
C ASN A 159 1.05 -10.13 22.14
N ALA A 160 -0.26 -9.97 21.91
CA ALA A 160 -0.93 -8.68 22.18
C ALA A 160 -1.01 -8.31 23.67
N THR A 161 -0.89 -9.28 24.58
CA THR A 161 -0.89 -9.06 26.03
C THR A 161 0.48 -8.72 26.58
N SER A 162 1.55 -9.19 25.94
CA SER A 162 2.94 -9.03 26.40
C SER A 162 3.74 -8.00 25.60
N ASN A 163 3.25 -7.56 24.44
CA ASN A 163 3.98 -6.68 23.54
C ASN A 163 3.08 -5.51 23.06
N ARG A 164 3.50 -4.28 23.37
CA ARG A 164 2.75 -3.05 23.05
C ARG A 164 2.51 -2.88 21.55
N LYS A 165 3.50 -3.19 20.71
CA LYS A 165 3.37 -3.13 19.24
C LYS A 165 2.27 -4.07 18.75
N TRP A 166 2.25 -5.32 19.23
CA TRP A 166 1.21 -6.28 18.85
C TRP A 166 -0.18 -5.93 19.38
N SER A 167 -0.25 -5.29 20.55
CA SER A 167 -1.51 -4.75 21.09
C SER A 167 -2.11 -3.67 20.16
N LEU A 168 -1.28 -2.74 19.67
CA LEU A 168 -1.70 -1.72 18.71
C LEU A 168 -2.13 -2.32 17.37
N ILE A 169 -1.36 -3.27 16.84
CA ILE A 169 -1.70 -3.98 15.59
C ILE A 169 -3.03 -4.72 15.74
N ALA A 170 -3.28 -5.35 16.88
CA ALA A 170 -4.55 -6.01 17.16
C ALA A 170 -5.74 -5.04 17.07
N ARG A 171 -5.60 -3.84 17.64
CA ARG A 171 -6.64 -2.79 17.55
C ARG A 171 -6.88 -2.34 16.11
N ILE A 172 -5.82 -2.09 15.35
CA ILE A 172 -5.90 -1.70 13.93
C ILE A 172 -6.65 -2.76 13.11
N ILE A 173 -6.26 -4.04 13.23
CA ILE A 173 -6.89 -5.13 12.47
C ILE A 173 -8.35 -5.33 12.90
N THR A 174 -8.64 -5.30 14.19
CA THR A 174 -10.01 -5.43 14.73
C THR A 174 -10.92 -4.29 14.24
N ASN A 175 -10.34 -3.12 13.99
CA ASN A 175 -11.00 -1.97 13.39
C ASN A 175 -11.22 -2.10 11.87
N GLY A 176 -10.78 -3.19 11.23
CA GLY A 176 -10.92 -3.40 9.79
C GLY A 176 -9.89 -2.67 8.92
N GLU A 177 -8.83 -2.15 9.55
CA GLU A 177 -7.74 -1.45 8.87
C GLU A 177 -6.61 -2.42 8.49
N LEU A 178 -5.68 -1.95 7.65
CA LEU A 178 -4.51 -2.71 7.25
C LEU A 178 -3.46 -2.63 8.35
N ALA A 179 -2.85 -3.78 8.68
CA ALA A 179 -1.69 -3.79 9.54
C ALA A 179 -0.53 -3.00 8.90
N PRO A 180 0.40 -2.46 9.70
CA PRO A 180 1.58 -1.77 9.17
C PRO A 180 2.31 -2.63 8.15
N GLN A 181 2.69 -2.00 7.04
CA GLN A 181 3.30 -2.65 5.89
C GLN A 181 4.58 -3.40 6.27
N GLU A 182 5.50 -2.74 6.98
CA GLU A 182 6.76 -3.32 7.44
C GLU A 182 6.53 -4.58 8.28
N THR A 183 5.61 -4.52 9.25
CA THR A 183 5.28 -5.68 10.07
C THR A 183 4.73 -6.82 9.22
N THR A 184 3.86 -6.51 8.25
CA THR A 184 3.28 -7.52 7.37
C THR A 184 4.35 -8.21 6.51
N ILE A 185 5.28 -7.44 5.94
CA ILE A 185 6.41 -7.97 5.15
C ILE A 185 7.32 -8.83 6.02
N THR A 186 7.70 -8.37 7.21
CA THR A 186 8.56 -9.14 8.14
C THR A 186 7.93 -10.48 8.49
N GLU A 187 6.63 -10.51 8.79
CA GLU A 187 5.92 -11.75 9.09
C GLU A 187 5.90 -12.71 7.89
N ILE A 188 5.68 -12.20 6.67
CA ILE A 188 5.74 -13.00 5.44
C ILE A 188 7.15 -13.58 5.25
N LYS A 189 8.22 -12.77 5.39
CA LYS A 189 9.62 -13.22 5.31
C LYS A 189 9.88 -14.37 6.28
N GLN A 190 9.56 -14.16 7.57
CA GLN A 190 9.72 -15.18 8.60
C GLN A 190 8.96 -16.46 8.29
N LYS A 191 7.78 -16.37 7.66
CA LYS A 191 7.01 -17.55 7.26
C LYS A 191 7.65 -18.29 6.10
N ILE A 192 8.18 -17.58 5.10
CA ILE A 192 8.87 -18.16 3.94
C ILE A 192 10.17 -18.85 4.35
N MET A 193 10.97 -18.23 5.22
CA MET A 193 12.23 -18.80 5.72
C MET A 193 12.02 -20.12 6.49
N LYS A 194 10.81 -20.36 7.01
CA LYS A 194 10.44 -21.63 7.70
C LYS A 194 10.04 -22.75 6.75
N ILE A 195 10.02 -22.51 5.44
CA ILE A 195 9.67 -23.49 4.40
C ILE A 195 10.72 -23.49 3.27
N PRO A 196 12.02 -23.70 3.58
CA PRO A 196 13.11 -23.56 2.61
C PRO A 196 13.07 -24.57 1.46
N ASP A 197 12.34 -25.69 1.64
CA ASP A 197 12.21 -26.74 0.64
C ASP A 197 10.94 -26.60 -0.23
N ALA A 198 10.19 -25.50 -0.09
CA ALA A 198 8.99 -25.27 -0.89
C ALA A 198 9.35 -25.13 -2.38
N SER A 199 8.67 -25.87 -3.25
CA SER A 199 8.77 -25.70 -4.71
C SER A 199 7.89 -24.55 -5.22
N GLY A 200 6.88 -24.16 -4.45
CA GLY A 200 6.03 -23.01 -4.70
C GLY A 200 5.25 -22.57 -3.46
N ILE A 201 4.77 -21.34 -3.48
CA ILE A 201 4.12 -20.65 -2.37
C ILE A 201 2.92 -19.87 -2.92
N VAL A 202 1.75 -20.08 -2.32
CA VAL A 202 0.53 -19.33 -2.60
C VAL A 202 0.25 -18.41 -1.41
N ILE A 203 0.35 -17.11 -1.62
CA ILE A 203 0.16 -16.09 -0.59
C ILE A 203 -1.24 -15.48 -0.73
N ASP A 204 -2.09 -15.74 0.27
CA ASP A 204 -3.48 -15.27 0.32
C ASP A 204 -3.63 -13.95 1.09
N GLY A 205 -4.33 -13.01 0.45
CA GLY A 205 -4.79 -11.79 1.08
C GLY A 205 -3.73 -10.69 1.17
N PHE A 206 -2.73 -10.75 0.29
CA PHE A 206 -1.64 -9.81 0.13
C PHE A 206 -1.17 -9.80 -1.34
N PRO A 207 -0.72 -8.65 -1.88
CA PRO A 207 -0.78 -7.30 -1.30
C PRO A 207 -2.21 -6.76 -1.29
N ARG A 208 -2.45 -5.71 -0.49
CA ARG A 208 -3.74 -5.01 -0.40
C ARG A 208 -3.72 -3.58 -0.91
N ASP A 209 -2.54 -3.06 -1.18
CA ASP A 209 -2.29 -1.78 -1.82
C ASP A 209 -0.96 -1.84 -2.61
N VAL A 210 -0.68 -0.79 -3.38
CA VAL A 210 0.52 -0.71 -4.23
C VAL A 210 1.80 -0.63 -3.40
N GLY A 211 1.77 0.04 -2.24
CA GLY A 211 2.94 0.13 -1.36
C GLY A 211 3.41 -1.26 -0.95
N GLN A 212 2.49 -2.08 -0.46
CA GLN A 212 2.74 -3.47 -0.09
C GLN A 212 3.30 -4.30 -1.25
N ALA A 213 2.81 -4.08 -2.48
CA ALA A 213 3.35 -4.75 -3.66
C ALA A 213 4.82 -4.36 -3.90
N LEU A 214 5.13 -3.06 -3.85
CA LEU A 214 6.49 -2.55 -4.04
C LEU A 214 7.45 -3.11 -2.98
N SER A 215 7.08 -3.08 -1.69
CA SER A 215 7.94 -3.66 -0.64
C SER A 215 8.11 -5.16 -0.74
N PHE A 216 7.10 -5.88 -1.23
CA PHE A 216 7.24 -7.32 -1.45
C PHE A 216 8.24 -7.62 -2.57
N GLU A 217 8.17 -6.87 -3.67
CA GLU A 217 9.08 -7.04 -4.79
C GLU A 217 10.52 -6.67 -4.42
N ASP A 218 10.69 -5.59 -3.68
CA ASP A 218 11.99 -5.08 -3.21
C ASP A 218 12.63 -6.03 -2.19
N GLN A 219 11.84 -6.49 -1.21
CA GLN A 219 12.40 -7.17 -0.05
C GLN A 219 12.27 -8.70 -0.05
N ILE A 220 11.44 -9.27 -0.93
CA ILE A 220 11.21 -10.71 -1.01
C ILE A 220 11.51 -11.19 -2.43
N CYS A 221 10.65 -10.87 -3.39
CA CYS A 221 10.85 -11.18 -4.81
C CYS A 221 9.73 -10.59 -5.67
N THR A 222 9.97 -10.45 -6.98
CA THR A 222 8.89 -10.33 -7.95
C THR A 222 8.07 -11.62 -8.02
N PRO A 223 6.73 -11.57 -7.87
CA PRO A 223 5.89 -12.76 -7.96
C PRO A 223 5.87 -13.32 -9.39
N ASP A 224 5.68 -14.64 -9.53
CA ASP A 224 5.51 -15.26 -10.85
C ASP A 224 4.11 -15.04 -11.42
N LEU A 225 3.11 -14.93 -10.55
CA LEU A 225 1.71 -14.73 -10.95
C LEU A 225 0.93 -14.03 -9.84
N VAL A 226 0.05 -13.12 -10.23
CA VAL A 226 -0.97 -12.52 -9.38
C VAL A 226 -2.33 -12.96 -9.89
N VAL A 227 -3.14 -13.57 -9.03
CA VAL A 227 -4.52 -13.95 -9.34
C VAL A 227 -5.46 -12.96 -8.66
N PHE A 228 -6.24 -12.24 -9.46
CA PHE A 228 -7.29 -11.38 -8.97
C PHE A 228 -8.65 -12.07 -9.01
N LEU A 229 -9.22 -12.30 -7.84
CA LEU A 229 -10.59 -12.79 -7.70
C LEU A 229 -11.58 -11.63 -7.74
N ALA A 230 -12.10 -11.36 -8.94
CA ALA A 230 -13.18 -10.41 -9.16
C ALA A 230 -14.48 -10.93 -8.53
N CYS A 231 -15.16 -10.08 -7.78
CA CYS A 231 -16.42 -10.44 -7.14
C CYS A 231 -17.25 -9.18 -6.92
N SER A 232 -18.56 -9.26 -7.16
CA SER A 232 -19.44 -8.10 -7.00
C SER A 232 -19.54 -7.68 -5.53
N ASN A 233 -19.63 -6.37 -5.30
CA ASN A 233 -19.76 -5.81 -3.94
C ASN A 233 -20.91 -6.44 -3.14
N GLN A 234 -22.02 -6.73 -3.82
CA GLN A 234 -23.18 -7.39 -3.22
C GLN A 234 -22.82 -8.78 -2.68
N ARG A 235 -22.14 -9.62 -3.49
CA ARG A 235 -21.69 -10.96 -3.07
C ARG A 235 -20.63 -10.91 -1.98
N LEU A 236 -19.73 -9.92 -2.02
CA LEU A 236 -18.74 -9.72 -0.95
C LEU A 236 -19.43 -9.48 0.39
N LYS A 237 -20.42 -8.57 0.41
CA LYS A 237 -21.18 -8.22 1.62
C LYS A 237 -21.97 -9.41 2.16
N GLU A 238 -22.76 -10.08 1.34
CA GLU A 238 -23.54 -11.27 1.73
C GLU A 238 -22.65 -12.37 2.34
N ARG A 239 -21.47 -12.59 1.78
CA ARG A 239 -20.52 -13.61 2.29
C ARG A 239 -19.83 -13.17 3.57
N LEU A 240 -19.65 -11.88 3.80
CA LEU A 240 -19.08 -11.38 5.06
C LEU A 240 -20.10 -11.45 6.20
N GLU A 241 -21.35 -11.10 5.93
CA GLU A 241 -22.45 -11.24 6.90
C GLU A 241 -22.60 -12.69 7.35
N LYS A 242 -22.70 -13.63 6.41
CA LYS A 242 -22.74 -15.08 6.73
C LYS A 242 -21.52 -15.56 7.51
N ARG A 243 -20.33 -14.98 7.26
CA ARG A 243 -19.12 -15.37 7.98
C ARG A 243 -19.13 -14.86 9.42
N ALA A 244 -19.61 -13.64 9.64
CA ALA A 244 -19.71 -13.05 10.96
C ALA A 244 -20.56 -13.93 11.90
N GLU A 245 -21.64 -14.50 11.38
CA GLU A 245 -22.52 -15.43 12.11
C GLU A 245 -21.84 -16.78 12.44
N GLN A 246 -20.93 -17.26 11.60
CA GLN A 246 -20.40 -18.64 11.68
C GLN A 246 -19.01 -18.77 12.30
N GLN A 247 -18.10 -17.80 12.05
CA GLN A 247 -16.67 -17.94 12.33
C GLN A 247 -16.15 -16.98 13.40
N GLY A 248 -16.88 -15.90 13.70
CA GLY A 248 -16.56 -14.97 14.79
C GLY A 248 -15.14 -14.38 14.74
N ARG A 249 -14.63 -13.95 13.58
CA ARG A 249 -13.32 -13.29 13.54
C ARG A 249 -13.38 -11.93 14.26
N PRO A 250 -12.29 -11.49 14.91
CA PRO A 250 -12.26 -10.16 15.56
C PRO A 250 -12.64 -9.02 14.60
N ASP A 251 -12.28 -9.15 13.32
CA ASP A 251 -12.50 -8.18 12.24
C ASP A 251 -13.78 -8.39 11.41
N ASP A 252 -14.71 -9.24 11.87
CA ASP A 252 -16.00 -9.51 11.20
C ASP A 252 -17.18 -8.72 11.84
N ASN A 253 -16.90 -7.68 12.65
CA ASN A 253 -17.94 -6.76 13.13
C ASN A 253 -18.42 -5.81 12.00
N PRO A 254 -19.64 -5.21 12.09
CA PRO A 254 -20.21 -4.42 11.00
C PRO A 254 -19.32 -3.25 10.55
N LYS A 255 -18.75 -2.50 11.51
CA LYS A 255 -17.88 -1.34 11.22
C LYS A 255 -16.58 -1.78 10.53
N ALA A 256 -15.96 -2.85 11.02
CA ALA A 256 -14.76 -3.40 10.40
C ALA A 256 -15.04 -3.95 8.99
N THR A 257 -16.17 -4.62 8.80
CA THR A 257 -16.61 -5.13 7.49
C THR A 257 -16.73 -4.01 6.46
N GLU A 258 -17.41 -2.91 6.83
CA GLU A 258 -17.55 -1.73 5.97
C GLU A 258 -16.18 -1.11 5.63
N ARG A 259 -15.33 -0.90 6.63
CA ARG A 259 -13.97 -0.36 6.42
C ARG A 259 -13.13 -1.25 5.52
N ARG A 260 -13.19 -2.58 5.68
CA ARG A 260 -12.46 -3.52 4.82
C ARG A 260 -12.93 -3.46 3.37
N LEU A 261 -14.24 -3.32 3.15
CA LEU A 261 -14.81 -3.14 1.81
C LEU A 261 -14.40 -1.79 1.21
N ALA A 262 -14.42 -0.72 2.00
CA ALA A 262 -14.01 0.62 1.58
C ALA A 262 -12.53 0.66 1.20
N ASN A 263 -11.64 0.15 2.06
CA ASN A 263 -10.20 0.02 1.81
C ASN A 263 -9.93 -0.80 0.54
N PHE A 264 -10.63 -1.92 0.36
CA PHE A 264 -10.49 -2.71 -0.86
C PHE A 264 -10.91 -1.92 -2.10
N LYS A 265 -12.04 -1.21 -2.08
CA LYS A 265 -12.49 -0.40 -3.23
C LYS A 265 -11.50 0.70 -3.60
N GLN A 266 -10.93 1.36 -2.60
CA GLN A 266 -9.94 2.44 -2.81
C GLN A 266 -8.64 1.91 -3.41
N ASN A 267 -8.16 0.75 -2.93
CA ASN A 267 -6.83 0.25 -3.28
C ASN A 267 -6.82 -0.77 -4.43
N ALA A 268 -7.94 -1.43 -4.74
CA ALA A 268 -7.98 -2.51 -5.73
C ALA A 268 -7.66 -2.03 -7.14
N ILE A 269 -8.24 -0.90 -7.58
CA ILE A 269 -8.04 -0.37 -8.92
C ILE A 269 -6.55 -0.05 -9.19
N PRO A 270 -5.86 0.77 -8.35
CA PRO A 270 -4.45 1.05 -8.59
C PRO A 270 -3.57 -0.20 -8.48
N LEU A 271 -3.88 -1.13 -7.57
CA LEU A 271 -3.13 -2.37 -7.41
C LEU A 271 -3.26 -3.31 -8.61
N VAL A 272 -4.47 -3.49 -9.13
CA VAL A 272 -4.71 -4.30 -10.33
C VAL A 272 -4.01 -3.67 -11.53
N LYS A 273 -4.13 -2.35 -11.70
CA LYS A 273 -3.44 -1.62 -12.78
C LYS A 273 -1.92 -1.81 -12.71
N TYR A 274 -1.35 -1.69 -11.52
CA TYR A 274 0.09 -1.89 -11.29
C TYR A 274 0.57 -3.26 -11.79
N PHE A 275 -0.13 -4.36 -11.47
CA PHE A 275 0.27 -5.68 -11.96
C PHE A 275 -0.12 -5.95 -13.42
N GLN A 276 -1.15 -5.28 -13.95
CA GLN A 276 -1.53 -5.35 -15.36
C GLN A 276 -0.43 -4.77 -16.25
N GLU A 277 0.12 -3.61 -15.88
CA GLU A 277 1.22 -2.97 -16.61
C GLU A 277 2.50 -3.83 -16.61
N LYS A 278 2.68 -4.67 -15.58
CA LYS A 278 3.79 -5.64 -15.53
C LYS A 278 3.51 -6.97 -16.25
N GLY A 279 2.28 -7.22 -16.71
CA GLY A 279 1.89 -8.48 -17.32
C GLY A 279 1.90 -9.68 -16.37
N LEU A 280 1.79 -9.45 -15.06
CA LEU A 280 1.90 -10.49 -14.02
C LEU A 280 0.54 -10.98 -13.50
N ILE A 281 -0.57 -10.40 -13.96
CA ILE A 281 -1.90 -10.61 -13.36
C ILE A 281 -2.89 -11.32 -14.28
N VAL A 282 -3.67 -12.23 -13.70
CA VAL A 282 -4.82 -12.86 -14.32
C VAL A 282 -6.07 -12.60 -13.46
N THR A 283 -7.16 -12.22 -14.10
CA THR A 283 -8.44 -11.96 -13.42
C THR A 283 -9.39 -13.15 -13.61
N THR A 284 -10.02 -13.59 -12.52
CA THR A 284 -11.02 -14.67 -12.52
C THR A 284 -12.21 -14.26 -11.65
N GLY A 285 -13.45 -14.62 -11.99
CA GLY A 285 -14.66 -14.22 -11.26
C GLY A 285 -15.73 -15.30 -11.22
#